data_AF-A0A3M0C4E2-F1
#
_entry.id   AF-A0A3M0C4E2-F1
#
_cell.length_a   1.000
_cell.length_b   1.000
_cell.length_c   1.000
_cell.angle_alpha   90.00
_cell.angle_beta   90.00
_cell.angle_gamma   90.00
#
_symmetry.space_group_name_H-M   'P 1'
#
loop_
_entity.id
_entity.type
_entity.pdbx_description
1 polymer ?
#
loop_
_entity_poly.entity_id
_entity_poly.type
_entity_poly.pdbx_seq_one_letter_code
_entity_poly.pdbx_strand_id
1 'polypeptide(L)'
;MTRPDWSWPRVKYMLKIRRDLTLSDLARAHGLSHALFSSIPRRQRPRAQAIIAAALDRKPWDIWPSRYHRRGQPIRGWKPFPTRKSSKANTPRLAQKEDSS
;
A
#
# COMPACT_ATOMS: atom_id res chain seq x y z
N MET A 1 6.95 -25.83 -2.69
CA MET A 1 5.51 -25.60 -2.47
C MET A 1 5.27 -24.11 -2.27
N THR A 2 4.71 -23.41 -3.25
CA THR A 2 4.40 -21.96 -3.15
C THR A 2 3.17 -21.79 -2.27
N ARG A 3 3.19 -20.87 -1.29
CA ARG A 3 2.01 -20.59 -0.45
C ARG A 3 0.84 -20.14 -1.35
N PRO A 4 -0.40 -20.59 -1.11
CA PRO A 4 -1.54 -20.16 -1.89
C PRO A 4 -1.87 -18.69 -1.62
N ASP A 5 -2.26 -17.97 -2.67
CA ASP A 5 -2.83 -16.63 -2.56
C ASP A 5 -4.11 -16.66 -1.72
N TRP A 6 -4.39 -15.58 -1.00
CA TRP A 6 -5.66 -15.44 -0.32
C TRP A 6 -6.80 -15.32 -1.32
N SER A 7 -7.91 -16.00 -1.02
CA SER A 7 -9.14 -15.86 -1.80
C SER A 7 -9.71 -14.44 -1.64
N TRP A 8 -10.35 -13.93 -2.70
CA TRP A 8 -10.95 -12.59 -2.66
C TRP A 8 -12.02 -12.42 -1.57
N PRO A 9 -12.89 -13.42 -1.29
CA PRO A 9 -13.80 -13.38 -0.15
C PRO A 9 -13.05 -13.24 1.19
N ARG A 10 -11.93 -13.95 1.38
CA ARG A 10 -11.13 -13.87 2.60
C ARG A 10 -10.55 -12.47 2.81
N VAL A 11 -10.07 -11.82 1.75
CA VAL A 11 -9.55 -10.44 1.83
C VAL A 11 -10.65 -9.46 2.25
N LYS A 12 -11.84 -9.53 1.64
CA LYS A 12 -12.99 -8.70 2.02
C LYS A 12 -13.41 -8.94 3.46
N TYR A 13 -13.49 -10.21 3.86
CA TYR A 13 -13.83 -10.59 5.23
C TYR A 13 -12.82 -9.99 6.22
N MET A 14 -11.51 -10.14 5.98
CA MET A 14 -10.48 -9.59 6.86
C MET A 14 -10.52 -8.07 6.96
N LEU A 15 -10.77 -7.35 5.86
CA LEU A 15 -10.96 -5.89 5.90
C LEU A 15 -12.14 -5.50 6.79
N LYS A 16 -13.26 -6.21 6.65
CA LYS A 16 -14.45 -5.96 7.46
C LYS A 16 -14.23 -6.30 8.93
N ILE A 17 -13.65 -7.46 9.27
CA ILE A 17 -13.52 -7.82 10.69
C ILE A 17 -12.40 -7.07 11.40
N ARG A 18 -11.27 -6.83 10.73
CA ARG A 18 -10.06 -6.30 11.41
C ARG A 18 -10.04 -4.79 11.47
N ARG A 19 -10.61 -4.13 10.46
CA ARG A 19 -10.57 -2.66 10.35
C ARG A 19 -11.96 -2.02 10.28
N ASP A 20 -13.02 -2.82 10.18
CA ASP A 20 -14.36 -2.34 9.86
C ASP A 20 -14.43 -1.50 8.57
N LEU A 21 -13.50 -1.72 7.64
CA LEU A 21 -13.40 -0.98 6.38
C LEU A 21 -13.96 -1.78 5.21
N THR A 22 -14.56 -1.08 4.25
CA THR A 22 -14.93 -1.63 2.95
C THR A 22 -13.95 -1.22 1.85
N LEU A 23 -14.05 -1.84 0.68
CA LEU A 23 -13.26 -1.44 -0.50
C LEU A 23 -13.59 -0.01 -0.95
N SER A 24 -14.85 0.43 -0.75
CA SER A 24 -15.28 1.78 -1.07
C SER A 24 -14.66 2.81 -0.14
N ASP A 25 -14.52 2.48 1.15
CA ASP A 25 -13.89 3.37 2.13
C ASP A 25 -12.39 3.54 1.83
N LEU A 26 -11.71 2.44 1.49
CA LEU A 26 -10.32 2.49 1.02
C LEU A 26 -10.15 3.30 -0.26
N ALA A 27 -11.09 3.15 -1.20
CA ALA A 27 -11.09 3.92 -2.44
C ALA A 27 -11.22 5.43 -2.15
N ARG A 28 -12.15 5.82 -1.27
CA ARG A 28 -12.36 7.21 -0.85
C ARG A 28 -11.14 7.77 -0.11
N ALA A 29 -10.59 7.02 0.84
CA ALA A 29 -9.43 7.44 1.64
C ALA A 29 -8.17 7.70 0.79
N HIS A 30 -8.01 6.99 -0.32
CA HIS A 30 -6.85 7.12 -1.21
C HIS A 30 -7.15 7.89 -2.51
N GLY A 31 -8.37 8.43 -2.69
CA GLY A 31 -8.76 9.11 -3.93
C GLY A 31 -8.73 8.21 -5.18
N LEU A 32 -8.97 6.90 -5.00
CA LEU A 32 -8.94 5.91 -6.08
C LEU A 32 -10.35 5.44 -6.45
N SER A 33 -10.49 4.86 -7.64
CA SER A 33 -11.74 4.24 -8.06
C SER A 33 -11.92 2.84 -7.46
N HIS A 34 -13.14 2.53 -7.00
CA HIS A 34 -13.53 1.19 -6.56
C HIS A 34 -13.29 0.11 -7.64
N ALA A 35 -13.38 0.48 -8.92
CA ALA A 35 -13.10 -0.40 -10.05
C ALA A 35 -11.65 -0.94 -10.02
N LEU A 36 -10.72 -0.14 -9.48
CA LEU A 36 -9.32 -0.53 -9.35
C LEU A 36 -9.19 -1.77 -8.44
N PHE A 37 -9.86 -1.74 -7.30
CA PHE A 37 -9.86 -2.83 -6.31
C PHE A 37 -10.64 -4.05 -6.81
N SER A 38 -11.79 -3.82 -7.44
CA SER A 38 -12.61 -4.90 -8.02
C SER A 38 -11.88 -5.67 -9.12
N SER A 39 -10.91 -5.05 -9.79
CA SER A 39 -10.10 -5.68 -10.83
C SER A 39 -8.93 -6.53 -10.33
N ILE A 40 -8.61 -6.49 -9.01
CA ILE A 40 -7.45 -7.19 -8.41
C ILE A 40 -7.42 -8.70 -8.65
N PRO A 41 -8.53 -9.45 -8.50
CA PRO A 41 -8.49 -10.90 -8.72
C PRO A 41 -8.07 -11.24 -10.14
N ARG A 42 -8.57 -10.47 -11.12
CA ARG A 42 -8.36 -10.68 -12.56
C ARG A 42 -7.04 -10.11 -13.09
N ARG A 43 -6.54 -9.01 -12.54
CA ARG A 43 -5.35 -8.30 -13.02
C ARG A 43 -4.38 -8.00 -11.88
N GLN A 44 -3.07 -8.10 -12.13
CA GLN A 44 -2.06 -7.66 -11.16
C GLN A 44 -2.12 -6.13 -11.02
N ARG A 45 -2.55 -5.65 -9.85
CA ARG A 45 -2.68 -4.23 -9.51
C ARG A 45 -1.86 -3.95 -8.25
N PRO A 46 -0.52 -3.85 -8.35
CA PRO A 46 0.38 -3.75 -7.20
C PRO A 46 0.05 -2.57 -6.27
N ARG A 47 -0.37 -1.42 -6.83
CA ARG A 47 -0.81 -0.26 -6.02
C ARG A 47 -2.02 -0.57 -5.14
N ALA A 48 -3.08 -1.12 -5.73
CA ALA A 48 -4.31 -1.41 -5.00
C ALA A 48 -4.08 -2.54 -3.97
N GLN A 49 -3.24 -3.53 -4.32
CA GLN A 49 -2.81 -4.59 -3.41
C GLN A 49 -2.00 -4.04 -2.23
N ALA A 50 -1.08 -3.11 -2.46
CA ALA A 50 -0.30 -2.48 -1.39
C ALA A 50 -1.19 -1.69 -0.42
N ILE A 51 -2.21 -0.99 -0.92
CA ILE A 51 -3.18 -0.28 -0.07
C ILE A 51 -3.97 -1.25 0.81
N ILE A 52 -4.50 -2.34 0.25
CA ILE A 52 -5.21 -3.36 1.03
C ILE A 52 -4.27 -3.99 2.06
N ALA A 53 -3.03 -4.29 1.68
CA ALA A 53 -2.06 -4.91 2.56
C ALA A 53 -1.67 -3.98 3.72
N ALA A 54 -1.44 -2.69 3.44
CA ALA A 54 -1.21 -1.67 4.45
C ALA A 54 -2.41 -1.51 5.39
N ALA A 55 -3.63 -1.57 4.84
CA ALA A 55 -4.87 -1.61 5.63
C ALA A 55 -5.03 -2.90 6.45
N LEU A 56 -4.17 -3.91 6.31
CA LEU A 56 -4.20 -5.12 7.12
C LEU A 56 -2.92 -5.30 7.95
N ASP A 57 -2.06 -4.27 8.01
CA ASP A 57 -0.70 -4.32 8.57
C ASP A 57 0.12 -5.52 8.06
N ARG A 58 -0.07 -5.86 6.78
CA ARG A 58 0.61 -6.96 6.12
C ARG A 58 1.34 -6.47 4.88
N LYS A 59 2.29 -7.28 4.42
CA LYS A 59 2.93 -7.04 3.14
C LYS A 59 2.10 -7.65 2.02
N PRO A 60 2.10 -7.06 0.81
CA PRO A 60 1.29 -7.57 -0.30
C PRO A 60 1.71 -8.99 -0.73
N TRP A 61 2.97 -9.38 -0.52
CA TRP A 61 3.45 -10.75 -0.75
C TRP A 61 3.02 -11.76 0.33
N ASP A 62 2.52 -11.32 1.48
CA ASP A 62 1.94 -12.24 2.49
C ASP A 62 0.52 -12.68 2.10
N ILE A 63 -0.20 -11.82 1.36
CA ILE A 63 -1.57 -12.05 0.90
C ILE A 63 -1.56 -12.70 -0.50
N TRP A 64 -0.67 -12.22 -1.39
CA TRP A 64 -0.54 -12.72 -2.76
C TRP A 64 0.89 -13.17 -3.08
N PRO A 65 1.43 -14.20 -2.39
CA PRO A 65 2.78 -14.73 -2.63
C PRO A 65 3.03 -15.12 -4.09
N SER A 66 2.02 -15.58 -4.84
CA SER A 66 2.15 -15.96 -6.25
C SER A 66 2.37 -14.76 -7.18
N ARG A 67 2.13 -13.52 -6.71
CA ARG A 67 2.21 -12.30 -7.53
C ARG A 67 3.49 -11.50 -7.32
N TYR A 68 4.31 -11.87 -6.33
CA TYR A 68 5.54 -11.18 -5.95
C TYR A 68 6.73 -12.15 -5.90
N HIS A 69 7.91 -11.67 -6.28
CA HIS A 69 9.19 -12.36 -6.12
C HIS A 69 9.65 -12.35 -4.67
N ARG A 70 10.63 -13.20 -4.32
CA ARG A 70 11.28 -13.24 -3.00
C ARG A 70 11.85 -11.89 -2.53
N ARG A 71 12.13 -10.96 -3.46
CA ARG A 71 12.59 -9.60 -3.17
C ARG A 71 11.44 -8.59 -2.91
N GLY A 72 10.20 -9.04 -2.82
CA GLY A 72 9.02 -8.17 -2.66
C GLY A 72 8.64 -7.38 -3.91
N GLN A 73 9.27 -7.69 -5.06
CA GLN A 73 9.01 -7.06 -6.35
C GLN A 73 7.87 -7.80 -7.05
N PRO A 74 6.86 -7.12 -7.63
CA PRO A 74 5.80 -7.79 -8.38
C PRO A 74 6.35 -8.44 -9.65
N ILE A 75 5.83 -9.62 -10.00
CA ILE A 75 6.39 -10.47 -11.06
C ILE A 75 6.22 -9.86 -12.46
N ARG A 76 5.16 -9.06 -12.68
CA ARG A 76 5.00 -8.30 -13.93
C ARG A 76 5.16 -6.80 -13.69
N GLY A 77 6.24 -6.26 -14.26
CA GLY A 77 6.28 -4.92 -14.87
C GLY A 77 5.77 -3.75 -14.04
N TRP A 78 5.85 -3.79 -12.71
CA TRP A 78 5.62 -2.57 -11.94
C TRP A 78 6.84 -1.69 -12.09
N LYS A 79 6.75 -0.68 -12.95
CA LYS A 79 7.62 0.48 -12.86
C LYS A 79 7.13 1.27 -11.63
N PRO A 80 7.97 1.47 -10.59
CA PRO A 80 7.65 2.45 -9.58
C PRO A 80 7.38 3.74 -10.36
N PHE A 81 6.24 4.36 -10.10
CA PHE A 81 6.02 5.71 -10.61
C PHE A 81 7.21 6.54 -10.13
N PRO A 82 7.79 7.40 -10.97
CA PRO A 82 8.88 8.27 -10.52
C PRO A 82 8.35 9.00 -9.30
N THR A 83 8.79 8.57 -8.12
CA THR A 83 8.57 9.32 -6.91
C THR A 83 9.35 10.60 -7.20
N ARG A 84 8.66 11.72 -7.35
CA ARG A 84 9.32 13.02 -7.32
C ARG A 84 10.04 13.02 -5.98
N LYS A 85 11.35 12.77 -6.00
CA LYS A 85 12.17 12.72 -4.79
C LYS A 85 11.79 13.95 -3.99
N SER A 86 11.31 13.74 -2.77
CA SER A 86 11.24 14.81 -1.79
C SER A 86 12.66 15.36 -1.69
N SER A 87 12.88 16.48 -2.37
CA SER A 87 14.02 17.33 -2.13
C SER A 87 13.89 17.75 -0.67
N LYS A 88 14.69 17.14 0.21
CA LYS A 88 15.08 17.75 1.48
C LYS A 88 15.86 19.02 1.13
N ALA A 89 15.14 20.07 0.79
CA ALA A 89 15.65 21.42 0.68
C ALA A 89 15.53 22.05 2.08
N ASN A 90 16.68 22.10 2.74
CA ASN A 90 17.22 23.17 3.58
C ASN A 90 16.29 24.21 4.28
N THR A 91 16.56 24.41 5.59
CA THR A 91 16.60 25.70 6.36
C THR A 91 15.25 26.22 6.95
N PRO A 92 15.19 26.85 8.17
CA PRO A 92 16.25 27.56 8.90
C PRO A 92 16.59 27.12 10.34
N ARG A 93 17.82 27.49 10.67
CA ARG A 93 18.48 27.62 11.97
C ARG A 93 17.69 28.57 12.87
N LEU A 94 16.96 28.03 13.86
CA LEU A 94 16.50 28.78 15.02
C LEU A 94 17.58 28.64 16.10
N ALA A 95 18.45 29.65 16.21
CA ALA A 95 19.25 29.87 17.40
C ALA A 95 18.95 31.30 17.85
N GLN A 96 17.89 31.42 18.64
CA GLN A 96 17.54 32.64 19.35
C GLN A 96 18.50 32.74 20.56
N LYS A 97 19.33 33.77 20.49
CA LYS A 97 19.78 34.66 21.58
C LYS A 97 19.00 34.46 22.90
N GLU A 98 19.70 34.20 24.01
CA GLU A 98 19.45 34.52 25.43
C GLU A 98 20.70 33.93 26.14
N ASP A 99 21.66 34.68 26.67
CA ASP A 99 21.60 35.39 27.94
C ASP A 99 22.59 36.58 27.96
N SER A 100 22.06 37.75 28.31
CA SER A 100 22.82 38.89 28.83
C SER A 100 22.42 39.10 30.30
N SER A 101 23.33 38.81 31.25
CA SER A 101 23.66 39.61 32.45
C SER A 101 24.53 38.81 33.41
#